data_AF-A0A5E6Y378-F1
#
_entry.id   AF-A0A5E6Y378-F1
#
_cell.length_a   1.000
_cell.length_b   1.000
_cell.length_c   1.000
_cell.angle_alpha   90.00
_cell.angle_beta   90.00
_cell.angle_gamma   90.00
#
_symmetry.space_group_name_H-M   'P 1'
#
loop_
_entity.id
_entity.type
_entity.pdbx_description
1 polymer ?
#
loop_
_entity_poly.entity_id
_entity_poly.type
_entity_poly.pdbx_seq_one_letter_code
_entity_poly.pdbx_strand_id
1 'polypeptide(L)'
;MPQPLIEGATGEVLDIGLIKDDTKVLCDKWPFQRSGLPVWLSYVETRTDDSSRTKEQLVGVTHDQGSGLIYTTEVQWLRECKADSTVTIVLKVGLFEGGDLVDAVDCQRRVYSVSIGFDYLTTFDLFNWDGWEDGDPQSTIVRSGEEYFFQSRNDNPNCNLRKSFSDIEYSQVYELSFIYQCPVAVTVVLYLHGINFYYLEFPHAYAWEKVLISFMPQPLNLTPPRVLTINLRGGSGNTHGPLKVDDIRLKWKAKF
;
A
#
# COMPACT_ATOMS: atom_id res chain seq x y z
N MET A 1 -25.79 0.60 21.32
CA MET A 1 -24.43 1.11 21.55
C MET A 1 -23.83 1.52 20.21
N PRO A 2 -22.97 2.56 20.17
CA PRO A 2 -22.30 2.99 18.95
C PRO A 2 -21.30 1.93 18.45
N GLN A 3 -20.89 2.06 17.19
CA GLN A 3 -19.86 1.22 16.57
C GLN A 3 -18.56 2.04 16.49
N PRO A 4 -17.41 1.54 16.99
CA PRO A 4 -16.14 2.21 16.80
C PRO A 4 -15.65 2.03 15.35
N LEU A 5 -14.84 2.95 14.86
CA LEU A 5 -14.24 2.87 13.53
C LEU A 5 -12.81 3.42 13.54
N ILE A 6 -11.97 2.95 12.62
CA ILE A 6 -10.68 3.58 12.33
C ILE A 6 -10.92 4.77 11.40
N GLU A 7 -10.36 5.93 11.76
CA GLU A 7 -10.43 7.16 10.97
C GLU A 7 -9.92 6.91 9.54
N GLY A 8 -10.72 7.31 8.55
CA GLY A 8 -10.47 7.04 7.14
C GLY A 8 -10.93 5.67 6.64
N ALA A 9 -11.27 4.72 7.53
CA ALA A 9 -11.79 3.40 7.19
C ALA A 9 -13.31 3.32 7.44
N THR A 10 -14.09 4.01 6.59
CA THR A 10 -15.57 4.05 6.69
C THR A 10 -16.25 2.83 6.07
N GLY A 11 -15.56 2.09 5.19
CA GLY A 11 -16.00 0.83 4.59
C GLY A 11 -15.62 -0.41 5.40
N GLU A 12 -15.83 -1.59 4.84
CA GLU A 12 -15.50 -2.89 5.48
C GLU A 12 -14.05 -3.32 5.25
N VAL A 13 -13.27 -2.55 4.50
CA VAL A 13 -11.86 -2.84 4.22
C VAL A 13 -10.97 -1.87 5.00
N LEU A 14 -9.99 -2.42 5.70
CA LEU A 14 -8.90 -1.67 6.32
C LEU A 14 -7.64 -1.86 5.46
N ASP A 15 -7.31 -0.85 4.68
CA ASP A 15 -6.05 -0.81 3.94
C ASP A 15 -4.93 -0.31 4.87
N ILE A 16 -4.08 -1.23 5.32
CA ILE A 16 -3.00 -0.90 6.26
C ILE A 16 -1.91 -0.02 5.65
N GLY A 17 -1.78 0.00 4.32
CA GLY A 17 -0.83 0.85 3.59
C GLY A 17 -1.27 2.32 3.54
N LEU A 18 -2.57 2.59 3.71
CA LEU A 18 -3.13 3.94 3.75
C LEU A 18 -3.24 4.51 5.18
N ILE A 19 -2.96 3.73 6.22
CA ILE A 19 -3.00 4.19 7.61
C ILE A 19 -1.82 5.12 7.90
N LYS A 20 -2.13 6.33 8.38
CA LYS A 20 -1.14 7.31 8.82
C LYS A 20 -0.70 7.03 10.26
N ASP A 21 0.49 7.48 10.64
CA ASP A 21 1.03 7.26 11.99
C ASP A 21 0.18 7.89 13.09
N ASP A 22 -0.59 8.93 12.77
CA ASP A 22 -1.46 9.65 13.70
C ASP A 22 -2.94 9.26 13.61
N THR A 23 -3.30 8.27 12.79
CA THR A 23 -4.68 7.81 12.59
C THR A 23 -5.38 7.53 13.91
N LYS A 24 -6.65 7.94 14.02
CA LYS A 24 -7.46 7.74 15.23
C LYS A 24 -8.38 6.52 15.14
N VAL A 25 -8.76 6.00 16.30
CA VAL A 25 -9.98 5.22 16.49
C VAL A 25 -11.04 6.15 17.05
N LEU A 26 -12.22 6.11 16.44
CA LEU A 26 -13.35 6.99 16.70
C LEU A 26 -14.52 6.15 17.20
N CYS A 27 -15.31 6.67 18.12
CA CYS A 27 -16.60 6.09 18.47
C CYS A 27 -17.56 7.21 18.85
N ASP A 28 -18.78 7.16 18.31
CA ASP A 28 -19.82 8.13 18.67
C ASP A 28 -20.16 8.06 20.17
N LYS A 29 -20.81 9.11 20.65
CA LYS A 29 -21.31 9.17 22.02
C LYS A 29 -22.27 8.01 22.31
N TRP A 30 -22.09 7.33 23.45
CA TRP A 30 -23.03 6.33 23.95
C TRP A 30 -23.92 6.86 25.09
N PRO A 31 -25.05 6.18 25.38
CA PRO A 31 -25.88 6.52 26.54
C PRO A 31 -25.09 6.51 27.84
N PHE A 32 -25.34 7.50 28.70
CA PHE A 32 -24.68 7.68 30.01
C PHE A 32 -23.18 7.97 29.96
N GLN A 33 -22.60 8.26 28.79
CA GLN A 33 -21.22 8.72 28.71
C GLN A 33 -21.03 10.00 29.54
N ARG A 34 -20.07 9.94 30.46
CA ARG A 34 -19.58 11.07 31.27
C ARG A 34 -18.10 10.86 31.57
N SER A 35 -17.40 11.94 31.88
CA SER A 35 -15.99 11.88 32.30
C SER A 35 -15.82 10.99 33.54
N GLY A 36 -14.71 10.27 33.61
CA GLY A 36 -14.33 9.39 34.72
C GLY A 36 -14.81 7.95 34.60
N LEU A 37 -15.52 7.58 33.53
CA LEU A 37 -15.93 6.19 33.31
C LEU A 37 -14.79 5.38 32.65
N PRO A 38 -14.62 4.10 33.03
CA PRO A 38 -13.57 3.26 32.48
C PRO A 38 -13.93 2.74 31.07
N VAL A 39 -12.92 2.56 30.22
CA VAL A 39 -13.06 1.96 28.89
C VAL A 39 -12.02 0.89 28.65
N TRP A 40 -12.38 -0.08 27.82
CA TRP A 40 -11.50 -1.13 27.33
C TRP A 40 -11.54 -1.14 25.82
N LEU A 41 -10.37 -1.01 25.20
CA LEU A 41 -10.23 -1.00 23.75
C LEU A 41 -9.19 -2.03 23.36
N SER A 42 -9.57 -2.92 22.45
CA SER A 42 -8.67 -3.91 21.89
C SER A 42 -8.92 -4.13 20.40
N TYR A 43 -7.87 -4.59 19.74
CA TYR A 43 -7.88 -5.03 18.35
C TYR A 43 -7.63 -6.53 18.32
N VAL A 44 -8.44 -7.25 17.57
CA VAL A 44 -8.31 -8.70 17.39
C VAL A 44 -8.13 -8.99 15.91
N GLU A 45 -6.96 -9.51 15.54
CA GLU A 45 -6.74 -10.06 14.21
C GLU A 45 -7.15 -11.53 14.24
N THR A 46 -7.99 -11.95 13.29
CA THR A 46 -8.26 -13.35 12.97
C THR A 46 -7.72 -13.63 11.58
N ARG A 47 -6.77 -14.56 11.49
CA ARG A 47 -6.09 -14.94 10.23
C ARG A 47 -6.88 -16.00 9.48
N THR A 48 -6.46 -16.27 8.25
CA THR A 48 -7.09 -17.26 7.35
C THR A 48 -6.93 -18.70 7.83
N ASP A 49 -5.99 -18.97 8.73
CA ASP A 49 -5.78 -20.26 9.41
C ASP A 49 -6.53 -20.36 10.75
N ASP A 50 -7.48 -19.47 11.01
CA ASP A 50 -8.23 -19.29 12.26
C ASP A 50 -7.38 -18.95 13.49
N SER A 51 -6.06 -18.76 13.33
CA SER A 51 -5.22 -18.25 14.41
C SER A 51 -5.52 -16.77 14.66
N SER A 52 -5.39 -16.33 15.91
CA SER A 52 -5.66 -14.95 16.29
C SER A 52 -4.54 -14.32 17.09
N ARG A 53 -4.45 -12.99 17.01
CA ARG A 53 -3.64 -12.17 17.91
C ARG A 53 -4.45 -10.97 18.39
N THR A 54 -4.24 -10.60 19.64
CA THR A 54 -4.95 -9.49 20.28
C THR A 54 -3.98 -8.43 20.75
N LYS A 55 -4.35 -7.16 20.55
CA LYS A 55 -3.69 -6.01 21.14
C LYS A 55 -4.67 -5.28 22.05
N GLU A 56 -4.39 -5.31 23.34
CA GLU A 56 -5.08 -4.47 24.31
C GLU A 56 -4.42 -3.08 24.30
N GLN A 57 -5.18 -2.06 23.96
CA GLN A 57 -4.72 -0.68 23.96
C GLN A 57 -5.09 0.02 25.27
N LEU A 58 -6.36 -0.12 25.69
CA LEU A 58 -6.88 0.46 26.92
C LEU A 58 -7.46 -0.67 27.77
N VAL A 59 -7.13 -0.66 29.06
CA VAL A 59 -7.60 -1.64 30.04
C VAL A 59 -8.12 -0.90 31.27
N GLY A 60 -9.43 -0.68 31.31
CA GLY A 60 -10.11 0.00 32.42
C GLY A 60 -9.71 1.46 32.60
N VAL A 61 -9.19 2.09 31.54
CA VAL A 61 -8.69 3.47 31.61
C VAL A 61 -9.87 4.42 31.67
N THR A 62 -9.85 5.37 32.61
CA THR A 62 -10.88 6.40 32.70
C THR A 62 -10.73 7.38 31.53
N HIS A 63 -11.82 7.66 30.83
CA HIS A 63 -11.85 8.68 29.78
C HIS A 63 -12.39 10.01 30.31
N ASP A 64 -11.92 11.11 29.75
CA ASP A 64 -12.37 12.48 30.06
C ASP A 64 -13.31 13.07 29.00
N GLN A 65 -13.58 12.30 27.94
CA GLN A 65 -14.32 12.75 26.75
C GLN A 65 -15.84 12.63 26.93
N GLY A 66 -16.61 13.66 26.54
CA GLY A 66 -18.08 13.70 26.68
C GLY A 66 -18.89 13.59 25.38
N SER A 67 -18.20 13.52 24.24
CA SER A 67 -18.78 13.61 22.88
C SER A 67 -18.41 12.41 22.01
N GLY A 68 -18.28 11.22 22.61
CA GLY A 68 -17.67 10.05 21.98
C GLY A 68 -16.23 9.82 22.43
N LEU A 69 -15.51 8.94 21.73
CA LEU A 69 -14.10 8.65 21.96
C LEU A 69 -13.27 8.92 20.72
N ILE A 70 -12.12 9.53 20.95
CA ILE A 70 -11.06 9.76 19.98
C ILE A 70 -9.74 9.37 20.65
N TYR A 71 -9.11 8.30 20.20
CA TYR A 71 -7.77 7.88 20.63
C TYR A 71 -6.88 7.65 19.41
N THR A 72 -5.57 7.87 19.55
CA THR A 72 -4.62 7.41 18.53
C THR A 72 -4.68 5.89 18.45
N THR A 73 -4.80 5.32 17.25
CA THR A 73 -4.89 3.87 17.05
C THR A 73 -3.52 3.21 17.19
N GLU A 74 -3.49 1.88 17.34
CA GLU A 74 -2.25 1.08 17.36
C GLU A 74 -1.72 0.82 15.93
N VAL A 75 -1.28 1.88 15.25
CA VAL A 75 -0.90 1.86 13.81
C VAL A 75 0.16 0.80 13.50
N GLN A 76 1.22 0.72 14.30
CA GLN A 76 2.31 -0.24 14.04
C GLN A 76 1.82 -1.68 14.14
N TRP A 77 0.97 -1.98 15.14
CA TRP A 77 0.38 -3.30 15.28
C TRP A 77 -0.55 -3.64 14.10
N LEU A 78 -1.35 -2.66 13.64
CA LEU A 78 -2.22 -2.83 12.47
C LEU A 78 -1.42 -3.08 11.18
N ARG A 79 -0.26 -2.43 11.02
CA ARG A 79 0.63 -2.65 9.86
C ARG A 79 1.25 -4.04 9.79
N GLU A 80 1.29 -4.75 10.90
CA GLU A 80 1.76 -6.13 10.94
C GLU A 80 0.68 -7.15 10.55
N CYS A 81 -0.58 -6.70 10.38
CA CYS A 81 -1.68 -7.59 10.02
C CYS A 81 -1.44 -8.21 8.65
N LYS A 82 -1.86 -9.46 8.49
CA LYS A 82 -1.70 -10.21 7.25
C LYS A 82 -2.78 -9.83 6.25
N ALA A 83 -2.42 -9.88 4.97
CA ALA A 83 -3.41 -9.81 3.90
C ALA A 83 -4.49 -10.87 4.11
N ASP A 84 -5.72 -10.52 3.75
CA ASP A 84 -6.90 -11.40 3.84
C ASP A 84 -7.28 -11.83 5.27
N SER A 85 -6.61 -11.31 6.30
CA SER A 85 -7.06 -11.46 7.69
C SER A 85 -8.23 -10.52 7.97
N THR A 86 -8.87 -10.69 9.13
CA THR A 86 -9.87 -9.75 9.61
C THR A 86 -9.40 -9.08 10.88
N VAL A 87 -9.65 -7.78 11.03
CA VAL A 87 -9.41 -7.03 12.26
C VAL A 87 -10.74 -6.60 12.86
N THR A 88 -10.99 -7.03 14.08
CA THR A 88 -12.14 -6.61 14.87
C THR A 88 -11.73 -5.56 15.90
N ILE A 89 -12.41 -4.42 15.92
CA ILE A 89 -12.30 -3.44 16.99
C ILE A 89 -13.33 -3.79 18.07
N VAL A 90 -12.84 -4.06 19.27
CA VAL A 90 -13.66 -4.36 20.44
C VAL A 90 -13.51 -3.22 21.44
N LEU A 91 -14.59 -2.45 21.56
CA LEU A 91 -14.73 -1.40 22.56
C LEU A 91 -15.76 -1.84 23.59
N LYS A 92 -15.38 -1.79 24.87
CA LYS A 92 -16.29 -1.95 26.01
C LYS A 92 -16.22 -0.70 26.87
N VAL A 93 -17.36 -0.31 27.43
CA VAL A 93 -17.49 0.92 28.23
C VAL A 93 -18.14 0.61 29.58
N GLY A 94 -17.61 1.22 30.64
CA GLY A 94 -18.20 1.16 31.97
C GLY A 94 -19.42 2.08 32.06
N LEU A 95 -20.38 1.71 32.90
CA LEU A 95 -21.60 2.50 33.13
C LEU A 95 -21.51 3.42 34.36
N PHE A 96 -20.54 3.16 35.25
CA PHE A 96 -20.33 3.89 36.49
C PHE A 96 -18.83 3.96 36.83
N GLU A 97 -18.48 4.90 37.70
CA GLU A 97 -17.11 5.13 38.13
C GLU A 97 -16.62 3.93 38.97
N GLY A 98 -15.40 3.47 38.68
CA GLY A 98 -14.83 2.28 39.35
C GLY A 98 -15.44 0.94 38.91
N GLY A 99 -16.23 0.91 37.83
CA GLY A 99 -16.72 -0.36 37.26
C GLY A 99 -15.59 -1.18 36.65
N ASP A 100 -15.69 -2.51 36.78
CA ASP A 100 -14.72 -3.45 36.22
C ASP A 100 -15.19 -4.01 34.86
N LEU A 101 -14.31 -4.76 34.19
CA LEU A 101 -14.59 -5.35 32.87
C LEU A 101 -15.84 -6.24 32.85
N VAL A 102 -16.19 -6.86 33.99
CA VAL A 102 -17.37 -7.73 34.13
C VAL A 102 -18.68 -6.94 34.05
N ASP A 103 -18.67 -5.67 34.46
CA ASP A 103 -19.83 -4.78 34.43
C ASP A 103 -19.88 -3.92 33.15
N ALA A 104 -18.86 -4.05 32.29
CA ALA A 104 -18.72 -3.27 31.08
C ALA A 104 -19.69 -3.74 29.99
N VAL A 105 -20.20 -2.78 29.23
CA VAL A 105 -21.10 -3.05 28.10
C VAL A 105 -20.31 -3.00 26.79
N ASP A 106 -20.51 -4.03 25.95
CA ASP A 106 -19.96 -4.07 24.59
C ASP A 106 -20.59 -2.99 23.71
N CYS A 107 -19.74 -2.22 23.03
CA CYS A 107 -20.15 -1.46 21.86
C CYS A 107 -20.40 -2.39 20.66
N GLN A 108 -21.10 -1.89 19.65
CA GLN A 108 -21.26 -2.65 18.41
C GLN A 108 -19.88 -2.91 17.83
N ARG A 109 -19.55 -4.17 17.53
CA ARG A 109 -18.23 -4.52 16.98
C ARG A 109 -18.11 -4.01 15.55
N ARG A 110 -16.91 -3.59 15.17
CA ARG A 110 -16.55 -3.30 13.78
C ARG A 110 -15.55 -4.35 13.33
N VAL A 111 -15.82 -4.98 12.20
CA VAL A 111 -14.93 -5.97 11.58
C VAL A 111 -14.50 -5.39 10.25
N TYR A 112 -13.19 -5.45 10.00
CA TYR A 112 -12.57 -5.06 8.76
C TYR A 112 -11.89 -6.27 8.13
N SER A 113 -12.04 -6.44 6.82
CA SER A 113 -11.10 -7.24 6.03
C SER A 113 -9.81 -6.44 5.85
N VAL A 114 -8.67 -7.05 6.15
CA VAL A 114 -7.36 -6.42 6.01
C VAL A 114 -6.91 -6.50 4.56
N SER A 115 -6.62 -5.34 3.99
CA SER A 115 -5.89 -5.22 2.75
C SER A 115 -4.51 -4.66 3.08
N ILE A 116 -3.46 -5.30 2.59
CA ILE A 116 -2.13 -4.69 2.56
C ILE A 116 -2.10 -3.82 1.30
N GLY A 117 -2.16 -2.50 1.47
CA GLY A 117 -2.26 -1.56 0.36
C GLY A 117 -1.26 -1.88 -0.74
N PHE A 118 -1.71 -1.74 -1.98
CA PHE A 118 -0.83 -1.97 -3.12
C PHE A 118 0.13 -0.80 -3.22
N ASP A 119 1.36 -0.98 -2.73
CA ASP A 119 2.44 0.01 -2.77
C ASP A 119 3.80 -0.70 -2.79
N TYR A 120 4.25 -1.01 -4.00
CA TYR A 120 5.49 -1.73 -4.25
C TYR A 120 6.56 -0.73 -4.69
N LEU A 121 7.68 -0.66 -3.97
CA LEU A 121 8.86 0.14 -4.33
C LEU A 121 10.05 -0.77 -4.59
N THR A 122 10.72 -0.56 -5.73
CA THR A 122 11.98 -1.21 -6.08
C THR A 122 13.07 -0.15 -6.25
N THR A 123 14.15 -0.27 -5.48
CA THR A 123 15.34 0.60 -5.50
C THR A 123 16.60 -0.11 -6.02
N PHE A 124 16.48 -1.38 -6.45
CA PHE A 124 17.59 -2.24 -6.89
C PHE A 124 18.76 -2.42 -5.89
N ASP A 125 18.56 -2.01 -4.62
CA ASP A 125 19.58 -2.04 -3.59
C ASP A 125 20.21 -3.42 -3.44
N LEU A 126 21.54 -3.43 -3.28
CA LEU A 126 22.31 -4.66 -3.10
C LEU A 126 22.13 -5.67 -4.25
N PHE A 127 21.92 -5.17 -5.47
CA PHE A 127 21.66 -5.98 -6.67
C PHE A 127 20.36 -6.81 -6.58
N ASN A 128 19.40 -6.37 -5.76
CA ASN A 128 18.12 -7.04 -5.62
C ASN A 128 17.15 -6.58 -6.72
N TRP A 129 16.80 -7.50 -7.62
CA TRP A 129 15.80 -7.23 -8.65
C TRP A 129 14.37 -7.13 -8.12
N ASP A 130 14.10 -7.47 -6.86
CA ASP A 130 12.76 -7.42 -6.26
C ASP A 130 11.70 -8.14 -7.12
N GLY A 131 12.08 -9.29 -7.70
CA GLY A 131 11.20 -10.08 -8.57
C GLY A 131 10.95 -9.50 -9.97
N TRP A 132 11.60 -8.39 -10.34
CA TRP A 132 11.65 -7.96 -11.73
C TRP A 132 12.56 -8.87 -12.55
N GLU A 133 12.16 -9.09 -13.79
CA GLU A 133 12.97 -9.78 -14.80
C GLU A 133 13.10 -8.87 -16.02
N ASP A 134 14.26 -8.90 -16.68
CA ASP A 134 14.44 -8.30 -17.99
C ASP A 134 14.75 -9.38 -19.03
N GLY A 135 14.28 -9.18 -20.26
CA GLY A 135 14.49 -10.10 -21.36
C GLY A 135 15.87 -10.00 -22.02
N ASP A 136 16.63 -8.93 -21.76
CA ASP A 136 17.97 -8.72 -22.32
C ASP A 136 19.05 -9.23 -21.35
N PRO A 137 19.84 -10.25 -21.73
CA PRO A 137 20.89 -10.79 -20.86
C PRO A 137 22.05 -9.81 -20.59
N GLN A 138 22.12 -8.69 -21.31
CA GLN A 138 23.15 -7.66 -21.12
C GLN A 138 22.69 -6.49 -20.25
N SER A 139 21.41 -6.41 -19.89
CA SER A 139 20.94 -5.47 -18.88
C SER A 139 21.39 -5.91 -17.49
N THR A 140 21.67 -4.96 -16.60
CA THR A 140 22.19 -5.29 -15.26
C THR A 140 21.85 -4.22 -14.23
N ILE A 141 22.01 -4.55 -12.95
CA ILE A 141 22.02 -3.55 -11.89
C ILE A 141 23.45 -3.02 -11.76
N VAL A 142 23.61 -1.71 -11.91
CA VAL A 142 24.89 -1.03 -11.76
C VAL A 142 24.92 -0.32 -10.42
N ARG A 143 26.05 -0.41 -9.73
CA ARG A 143 26.35 0.40 -8.55
C ARG A 143 27.26 1.56 -8.95
N SER A 144 26.84 2.79 -8.66
CA SER A 144 27.66 4.00 -8.85
C SER A 144 27.72 4.78 -7.55
N GLY A 145 28.82 4.66 -6.82
CA GLY A 145 28.94 5.20 -5.47
C GLY A 145 28.05 4.43 -4.48
N GLU A 146 27.07 5.10 -3.90
CA GLU A 146 26.08 4.52 -2.97
C GLU A 146 24.76 4.13 -3.64
N GLU A 147 24.52 4.58 -4.88
CA GLU A 147 23.29 4.31 -5.62
C GLU A 147 23.38 2.98 -6.39
N TYR A 148 22.24 2.28 -6.44
CA TYR A 148 22.02 1.09 -7.27
C TYR A 148 20.89 1.41 -8.25
N PHE A 149 21.04 1.05 -9.51
CA PHE A 149 19.98 1.28 -10.50
C PHE A 149 20.03 0.22 -11.59
N PHE A 150 18.89 -0.01 -12.23
CA PHE A 150 18.84 -0.78 -13.46
C PHE A 150 19.50 0.01 -14.60
N GLN A 151 20.32 -0.65 -15.40
CA GLN A 151 20.90 -0.12 -16.63
C GLN A 151 20.66 -1.08 -17.79
N SER A 152 20.15 -0.54 -18.90
CA SER A 152 20.07 -1.27 -20.17
C SER A 152 21.45 -1.48 -20.78
N ARG A 153 21.49 -2.20 -21.89
CA ARG A 153 22.70 -2.33 -22.70
C ARG A 153 23.22 -0.96 -23.18
N ASN A 154 24.54 -0.83 -23.27
CA ASN A 154 25.22 0.44 -23.59
C ASN A 154 24.90 1.03 -24.97
N ASP A 155 24.54 0.19 -25.94
CA ASP A 155 24.22 0.57 -27.32
C ASP A 155 22.72 0.46 -27.64
N ASN A 156 21.89 0.14 -26.64
CA ASN A 156 20.46 -0.09 -26.80
C ASN A 156 19.70 0.45 -25.57
N PRO A 157 19.12 1.66 -25.63
CA PRO A 157 18.39 2.30 -24.54
C PRO A 157 16.98 1.71 -24.36
N ASN A 158 16.84 0.39 -24.43
CA ASN A 158 15.58 -0.31 -24.31
C ASN A 158 15.61 -1.21 -23.06
N CYS A 159 14.50 -1.26 -22.32
CA CYS A 159 14.30 -2.24 -21.27
C CYS A 159 12.90 -2.85 -21.35
N ASN A 160 12.78 -4.08 -20.87
CA ASN A 160 11.55 -4.85 -20.82
C ASN A 160 11.40 -5.50 -19.44
N LEU A 161 11.13 -4.66 -18.44
CA LEU A 161 10.99 -5.09 -17.06
C LEU A 161 9.62 -5.70 -16.84
N ARG A 162 9.58 -6.96 -16.40
CA ARG A 162 8.33 -7.68 -16.07
C ARG A 162 8.32 -8.13 -14.62
N LYS A 163 7.17 -8.01 -13.96
CA LYS A 163 6.93 -8.53 -12.61
C LYS A 163 5.48 -9.00 -12.48
N SER A 164 5.30 -10.10 -11.76
CA SER A 164 3.99 -10.69 -11.50
C SER A 164 3.37 -10.08 -10.24
N PHE A 165 2.11 -9.65 -10.34
CA PHE A 165 1.33 -9.10 -9.24
C PHE A 165 0.00 -9.87 -9.13
N SER A 166 -0.30 -10.45 -7.98
CA SER A 166 -1.60 -11.09 -7.71
C SER A 166 -2.73 -10.07 -7.56
N ASP A 167 -2.41 -8.85 -7.12
CA ASP A 167 -3.38 -7.91 -6.55
C ASP A 167 -3.65 -6.68 -7.46
N ILE A 168 -3.21 -6.72 -8.73
CA ILE A 168 -3.64 -5.72 -9.72
C ILE A 168 -5.10 -5.99 -10.09
N GLU A 169 -6.00 -5.02 -10.07
CA GLU A 169 -7.43 -5.10 -10.38
C GLU A 169 -7.82 -4.18 -11.55
N TYR A 170 -8.93 -4.48 -12.23
CA TYR A 170 -9.36 -3.74 -13.42
C TYR A 170 -10.11 -2.43 -13.15
N SER A 171 -10.76 -2.31 -11.98
CA SER A 171 -11.56 -1.14 -11.59
C SER A 171 -10.81 -0.20 -10.63
N GLN A 172 -9.50 -0.43 -10.51
CA GLN A 172 -8.62 0.33 -9.63
C GLN A 172 -7.65 1.17 -10.46
N VAL A 173 -7.51 2.44 -10.07
CA VAL A 173 -6.52 3.33 -10.66
C VAL A 173 -5.19 3.14 -9.93
N TYR A 174 -4.11 3.01 -10.68
CA TYR A 174 -2.76 2.85 -10.20
C TYR A 174 -1.94 4.09 -10.52
N GLU A 175 -0.92 4.34 -9.70
CA GLU A 175 0.16 5.27 -9.95
C GLU A 175 1.47 4.49 -10.10
N LEU A 176 2.08 4.56 -11.28
CA LEU A 176 3.45 4.13 -11.53
C LEU A 176 4.34 5.36 -11.51
N SER A 177 5.38 5.37 -10.69
CA SER A 177 6.46 6.35 -10.74
C SER A 177 7.81 5.67 -10.80
N PHE A 178 8.78 6.34 -11.39
CA PHE A 178 10.19 5.94 -11.40
C PHE A 178 11.04 7.17 -11.73
N ILE A 179 12.34 7.09 -11.46
CA ILE A 179 13.32 8.03 -12.01
C ILE A 179 14.04 7.38 -13.18
N TYR A 180 14.40 8.17 -14.19
CA TYR A 180 15.13 7.70 -15.35
C TYR A 180 16.21 8.68 -15.80
N GLN A 181 17.22 8.15 -16.48
CA GLN A 181 18.24 8.91 -17.20
C GLN A 181 18.43 8.25 -18.56
N CYS A 182 18.29 9.00 -19.65
CA CYS A 182 18.46 8.50 -21.01
C CYS A 182 18.89 9.62 -21.97
N PRO A 183 19.90 9.39 -22.83
CA PRO A 183 20.35 10.41 -23.78
C PRO A 183 19.39 10.66 -24.95
N VAL A 184 18.33 9.84 -25.08
CA VAL A 184 17.29 9.96 -26.11
C VAL A 184 15.91 10.03 -25.48
N ALA A 185 14.93 10.51 -26.25
CA ALA A 185 13.53 10.42 -25.85
C ALA A 185 13.14 8.96 -25.61
N VAL A 186 12.32 8.74 -24.58
CA VAL A 186 11.91 7.41 -24.11
C VAL A 186 10.41 7.28 -24.25
N THR A 187 9.98 6.22 -24.91
CA THR A 187 8.59 5.81 -24.96
C THR A 187 8.30 4.75 -23.90
N VAL A 188 7.30 5.00 -23.08
CA VAL A 188 6.81 4.07 -22.06
C VAL A 188 5.58 3.35 -22.57
N VAL A 189 5.64 2.04 -22.53
CA VAL A 189 4.59 1.16 -23.01
C VAL A 189 4.28 0.15 -21.91
N LEU A 190 3.06 0.19 -21.38
CA LEU A 190 2.64 -0.76 -20.35
C LEU A 190 1.85 -1.89 -20.98
N TYR A 191 2.15 -3.10 -20.52
CA TYR A 191 1.42 -4.32 -20.89
C TYR A 191 0.93 -5.02 -19.64
N LEU A 192 -0.26 -5.61 -19.73
CA LEU A 192 -0.78 -6.54 -18.75
C LEU A 192 -0.99 -7.88 -19.45
N HIS A 193 -0.30 -8.94 -19.01
CA HIS A 193 -0.32 -10.24 -19.69
C HIS A 193 -0.02 -10.14 -21.20
N GLY A 194 0.94 -9.29 -21.58
CA GLY A 194 1.31 -9.08 -22.97
C GLY A 194 0.33 -8.24 -23.79
N ILE A 195 -0.78 -7.79 -23.21
CA ILE A 195 -1.72 -6.88 -23.87
C ILE A 195 -1.34 -5.44 -23.54
N ASN A 196 -1.01 -4.66 -24.58
CA ASN A 196 -0.72 -3.24 -24.41
C ASN A 196 -2.00 -2.46 -24.08
N PHE A 197 -1.91 -1.56 -23.09
CA PHE A 197 -3.04 -0.71 -22.71
C PHE A 197 -2.66 0.75 -22.45
N TYR A 198 -1.37 1.08 -22.45
CA TYR A 198 -0.89 2.44 -22.19
C TYR A 198 0.35 2.77 -23.03
N TYR A 199 0.45 4.04 -23.41
CA TYR A 199 1.55 4.60 -24.19
C TYR A 199 1.77 6.07 -23.78
N LEU A 200 3.01 6.45 -23.50
CA LEU A 200 3.40 7.85 -23.28
C LEU A 200 4.86 8.07 -23.66
N GLU A 201 5.19 9.24 -24.20
CA GLU A 201 6.57 9.62 -24.56
C GLU A 201 7.10 10.69 -23.61
N PHE A 202 8.36 10.53 -23.21
CA PHE A 202 9.11 11.47 -22.39
C PHE A 202 10.34 11.98 -23.15
N PRO A 203 10.76 13.23 -22.90
CA PRO A 203 11.97 13.78 -23.50
C PRO A 203 13.22 13.00 -23.05
N HIS A 204 14.36 13.31 -23.67
CA HIS A 204 15.64 12.85 -23.16
C HIS A 204 15.94 13.49 -21.79
N ALA A 205 16.73 12.80 -20.96
CA ALA A 205 17.12 13.24 -19.63
C ALA A 205 18.59 12.91 -19.37
N TYR A 206 19.45 13.95 -19.34
CA TYR A 206 20.88 13.79 -19.01
C TYR A 206 21.14 13.73 -17.50
N ALA A 207 20.13 13.98 -16.67
CA ALA A 207 20.13 13.79 -15.22
C ALA A 207 18.94 12.90 -14.84
N TRP A 208 18.87 12.48 -13.57
CA TRP A 208 17.71 11.77 -13.05
C TRP A 208 16.46 12.64 -13.12
N GLU A 209 15.47 12.19 -13.88
CA GLU A 209 14.18 12.85 -14.01
C GLU A 209 13.08 11.93 -13.51
N LYS A 210 12.09 12.51 -12.82
CA LYS A 210 10.99 11.75 -12.23
C LYS A 210 9.80 11.68 -13.17
N VAL A 211 9.27 10.48 -13.34
CA VAL A 211 8.04 10.19 -14.06
C VAL A 211 6.95 9.79 -13.08
N LEU A 212 5.71 10.23 -13.34
CA LEU A 212 4.51 9.78 -12.66
C LEU A 212 3.41 9.53 -13.69
N ILE A 213 2.88 8.33 -13.71
CA ILE A 213 1.85 7.85 -14.63
C ILE A 213 0.67 7.35 -13.81
N SER A 214 -0.51 7.93 -14.04
CA SER A 214 -1.77 7.34 -13.57
C SER A 214 -2.39 6.49 -14.68
N PHE A 215 -2.77 5.25 -14.37
CA PHE A 215 -3.42 4.36 -15.32
C PHE A 215 -4.48 3.49 -14.65
N MET A 216 -5.43 2.98 -15.43
CA MET A 216 -6.40 1.98 -15.00
C MET A 216 -6.31 0.79 -15.96
N PRO A 217 -6.00 -0.43 -15.48
CA PRO A 217 -5.95 -1.61 -16.33
C PRO A 217 -7.30 -1.83 -17.02
N GLN A 218 -7.30 -2.04 -18.34
CA GLN A 218 -8.55 -2.33 -19.05
C GLN A 218 -9.10 -3.70 -18.61
N PRO A 219 -10.44 -3.84 -18.47
CA PRO A 219 -11.06 -5.10 -18.10
C PRO A 219 -10.74 -6.17 -19.14
N LEU A 220 -9.96 -7.15 -18.72
CA LEU A 220 -9.66 -8.35 -19.48
C LEU A 220 -10.08 -9.53 -18.63
N ASN A 221 -10.67 -10.57 -19.20
CA ASN A 221 -11.03 -11.79 -18.45
C ASN A 221 -9.77 -12.63 -18.16
N LEU A 222 -8.80 -12.09 -17.42
CA LEU A 222 -7.56 -12.78 -17.05
C LEU A 222 -7.57 -13.15 -15.57
N THR A 223 -7.27 -14.41 -15.29
CA THR A 223 -7.05 -14.92 -13.93
C THR A 223 -5.71 -14.43 -13.37
N PRO A 224 -5.65 -14.02 -12.10
CA PRO A 224 -4.38 -13.77 -11.40
C PRO A 224 -3.48 -15.03 -11.35
N PRO A 225 -2.14 -14.88 -11.17
CA PRO A 225 -1.41 -13.61 -11.03
C PRO A 225 -1.28 -12.88 -12.36
N ARG A 226 -1.27 -11.54 -12.33
CA ARG A 226 -1.19 -10.68 -13.51
C ARG A 226 0.23 -10.19 -13.72
N VAL A 227 0.78 -10.44 -14.91
CA VAL A 227 2.11 -9.97 -15.27
C VAL A 227 2.02 -8.53 -15.78
N LEU A 228 2.56 -7.58 -15.02
CA LEU A 228 2.78 -6.23 -15.51
C LEU A 228 4.14 -6.18 -16.20
N THR A 229 4.17 -5.60 -17.40
CA THR A 229 5.40 -5.34 -18.12
C THR A 229 5.53 -3.86 -18.40
N ILE A 230 6.64 -3.28 -17.95
CA ILE A 230 7.06 -1.91 -18.23
C ILE A 230 8.12 -1.99 -19.33
N ASN A 231 7.73 -1.60 -20.54
CA ASN A 231 8.67 -1.40 -21.63
C ASN A 231 9.04 0.07 -21.71
N LEU A 232 10.31 0.38 -21.55
CA LEU A 232 10.86 1.70 -21.83
C LEU A 232 11.71 1.57 -23.09
N ARG A 233 11.39 2.36 -24.11
CA ARG A 233 12.04 2.28 -25.42
C ARG A 233 12.64 3.61 -25.80
N GLY A 234 13.96 3.68 -25.83
CA GLY A 234 14.66 4.82 -26.40
C GLY A 234 14.61 4.79 -27.94
N GLY A 235 14.80 5.94 -28.57
CA GLY A 235 14.94 6.03 -30.03
C GLY A 235 16.00 5.06 -30.58
N SER A 236 15.63 4.26 -31.58
CA SER A 236 16.50 3.23 -32.16
C SER A 236 17.68 3.82 -32.94
N GLY A 237 18.91 3.39 -32.63
CA GLY A 237 20.13 3.70 -33.40
C GLY A 237 21.39 3.38 -32.59
N ASN A 238 22.43 2.87 -33.24
CA ASN A 238 23.60 2.21 -32.62
C ASN A 238 24.57 3.11 -31.81
N THR A 239 24.17 4.30 -31.39
CA THR A 239 25.09 5.30 -30.79
C THR A 239 24.53 6.04 -29.58
N HIS A 240 23.36 5.64 -29.09
CA HIS A 240 22.72 6.29 -27.96
C HIS A 240 23.05 5.49 -26.70
N GLY A 241 23.67 6.14 -25.72
CA GLY A 241 24.07 5.51 -24.45
C GLY A 241 22.90 4.85 -23.70
N PRO A 242 23.17 4.13 -22.60
CA PRO A 242 22.18 3.30 -21.95
C PRO A 242 21.03 4.10 -21.34
N LEU A 243 19.88 3.45 -21.22
CA LEU A 243 18.80 3.86 -20.35
C LEU A 243 19.11 3.39 -18.92
N LYS A 244 18.90 4.26 -17.94
CA LYS A 244 18.95 3.93 -16.51
C LYS A 244 17.61 4.20 -15.86
N VAL A 245 17.25 3.37 -14.90
CA VAL A 245 15.97 3.44 -14.18
C VAL A 245 16.18 3.06 -12.73
N ASP A 246 15.51 3.78 -11.83
CA ASP A 246 15.47 3.47 -10.41
C ASP A 246 14.15 3.96 -9.77
N ASP A 247 13.95 3.68 -8.49
CA ASP A 247 12.77 4.05 -7.70
C ASP A 247 11.44 3.66 -8.37
N ILE A 248 11.37 2.46 -8.94
CA ILE A 248 10.15 1.96 -9.57
C ILE A 248 9.13 1.71 -8.46
N ARG A 249 8.14 2.60 -8.37
CA ARG A 249 7.06 2.51 -7.41
C ARG A 249 5.73 2.34 -8.11
N LEU A 250 5.00 1.30 -7.73
CA LEU A 250 3.67 1.03 -8.23
C LEU A 250 2.71 0.97 -7.04
N LYS A 251 1.74 1.88 -7.02
CA LYS A 251 0.76 1.97 -5.94
C LYS A 251 -0.67 2.19 -6.40
N TRP A 252 -1.65 1.96 -5.54
CA TRP A 252 -3.01 2.42 -5.80
C TRP A 252 -3.12 3.95 -5.73
N LYS A 253 -3.99 4.50 -6.58
CA LYS A 253 -4.52 5.84 -6.41
C LYS A 253 -5.74 5.77 -5.50
N ALA A 254 -5.66 6.39 -4.32
CA ALA A 254 -6.79 6.46 -3.40
C ALA A 254 -8.00 7.10 -4.09
N LYS A 255 -9.19 6.51 -3.92
CA LYS A 255 -10.46 7.14 -4.30
C LYS A 255 -10.77 8.19 -3.24
N PHE A 256 -10.85 9.45 -3.65
CA PHE A 256 -11.29 10.56 -2.80
C PHE A 256 -12.79 10.49 -2.55
#